data_AF-G3I3Y4-F1
#
_entry.id   AF-G3I3Y4-F1
#
_cell.length_a   1.000
_cell.length_b   1.000
_cell.length_c   1.000
_cell.angle_alpha   90.00
_cell.angle_beta   90.00
_cell.angle_gamma   90.00
#
_symmetry.space_group_name_H-M   'P 1'
#
loop_
_entity.id
_entity.type
_entity.pdbx_description
1 polymer ?
#
loop_
_entity_poly.entity_id
_entity_poly.type
_entity_poly.pdbx_seq_one_letter_code
_entity_poly.pdbx_strand_id
1 'polypeptide(L)' 'MEVEVYGEERGRILLSLCYSSQRGGLLVGVLRCAHLAPMDANGYSDPFVRL' A
#
# COMPACT_ATOMS: atom_id res chain seq x y z
N MET A 1 -25.33 18.63 8.72
CA MET A 1 -23.92 18.38 9.07
C MET A 1 -23.44 17.30 8.14
N GLU A 2 -22.76 17.70 7.06
CA GLU A 2 -22.12 16.74 6.16
C GLU A 2 -20.93 16.16 6.91
N VAL A 3 -20.99 14.87 7.22
CA VAL A 3 -19.85 14.14 7.75
C VAL A 3 -18.95 13.91 6.55
N GLU A 4 -17.86 14.66 6.45
CA GLU A 4 -16.75 14.30 5.56
C GLU A 4 -16.32 12.88 5.91
N VAL A 5 -16.67 11.91 5.06
CA VAL A 5 -16.16 10.55 5.17
C VAL A 5 -14.68 10.62 4.83
N TYR A 6 -13.83 10.80 5.84
CA TYR A 6 -12.44 10.35 5.75
C TYR A 6 -12.52 8.94 5.20
N GLY A 7 -12.08 8.75 3.96
CA GLY A 7 -12.26 7.48 3.24
C GLY A 7 -11.87 6.33 4.15
N GLU A 8 -12.74 5.31 4.23
CA GLU A 8 -12.57 4.16 5.13
C GLU A 8 -11.12 3.67 5.12
N GLU A 9 -10.56 3.33 6.30
CA GLU A 9 -9.19 2.86 6.41
C GLU A 9 -8.98 1.62 5.52
N ARG A 10 -8.18 1.75 4.45
CA ARG A 10 -7.93 0.68 3.47
C ARG A 10 -6.68 -0.15 3.77
N GLY A 11 -6.13 0.00 4.96
CA GLY A 11 -4.88 -0.62 5.38
C GLY A 11 -3.65 0.21 5.07
N ARG A 12 -2.49 -0.43 5.23
CA ARG A 12 -1.17 0.22 5.20
C ARG A 12 -0.19 -0.65 4.44
N ILE A 13 0.75 -0.02 3.75
CA ILE A 13 1.84 -0.68 3.01
C ILE A 13 3.19 -0.25 3.56
N LEU A 14 4.09 -1.20 3.75
CA LEU A 14 5.47 -0.93 4.14
C LEU A 14 6.36 -0.93 2.89
N LEU A 15 6.98 0.21 2.63
CA LEU A 15 7.93 0.43 1.55
C LEU A 15 9.34 0.65 2.09
N SER A 16 10.35 0.23 1.33
CA SER A 16 11.75 0.60 1.53
C SER A 16 12.20 1.47 0.36
N LEU A 17 12.90 2.57 0.67
CA LEU A 17 13.39 3.52 -0.32
C LEU A 17 14.90 3.68 -0.10
N CYS A 18 15.69 3.44 -1.14
CA CYS A 18 17.14 3.57 -1.06
C CYS A 18 17.68 4.14 -2.37
N TYR A 19 18.32 5.31 -2.31
CA TYR A 19 19.01 5.86 -3.47
C TYR A 19 20.39 5.22 -3.60
N SER A 20 20.64 4.57 -4.74
CA SER A 20 21.96 4.01 -5.07
C SER A 20 22.65 4.91 -6.08
N SER A 21 23.63 5.68 -5.62
CA SER A 21 24.45 6.52 -6.50
C SER A 21 25.23 5.71 -7.53
N GLN A 22 25.65 4.49 -7.19
CA GLN A 22 26.35 3.58 -8.11
C GLN A 22 25.46 3.15 -9.28
N ARG A 23 24.16 2.93 -9.03
CA ARG A 23 23.17 2.57 -10.06
C ARG A 23 22.52 3.80 -10.71
N GLY A 24 22.77 4.99 -10.18
CA GLY A 24 22.15 6.24 -10.63
C GLY A 24 20.62 6.25 -10.44
N GLY A 25 20.08 5.55 -9.43
CA GLY A 25 18.64 5.34 -9.32
C GLY A 25 18.12 5.09 -7.91
N LEU A 26 16.81 5.31 -7.73
CA LEU A 26 16.08 5.01 -6.51
C LEU A 26 15.57 3.56 -6.56
N LEU A 27 15.98 2.74 -5.59
CA LEU A 27 15.41 1.42 -5.36
C LEU A 27 14.18 1.55 -4.47
N VAL A 28 13.07 0.99 -4.94
CA VAL A 28 11.79 0.93 -4.23
C VAL A 28 11.47 -0.54 -3.95
N GLY A 29 11.45 -0.91 -2.67
CA GLY A 29 11.03 -2.23 -2.22
C GLY A 29 9.60 -2.19 -1.69
N VAL A 30 8.74 -3.10 -2.16
CA VAL A 30 7.42 -3.36 -1.57
C VAL A 30 7.55 -4.54 -0.63
N LEU A 31 7.41 -4.33 0.68
CA LEU A 31 7.73 -5.36 1.67
C LEU A 31 6.51 -6.16 2.08
N ARG A 32 5.47 -5.46 2.54
CA ARG A 32 4.22 -6.08 3.01
C ARG A 32 3.08 -5.08 3.09
N CYS A 33 1.87 -5.60 3.11
CA CYS A 33 0.66 -4.85 3.46
C CYS A 33 0.08 -5.36 4.79
N ALA A 34 -0.63 -4.51 5.50
CA ALA A 34 -1.32 -4.85 6.76
C ALA A 34 -2.68 -4.15 6.84
N HIS A 35 -3.67 -4.82 7.43
CA HIS A 35 -5.04 -4.33 7.60
C HIS A 35 -5.69 -3.88 6.28
N LEU A 36 -5.39 -4.55 5.17
CA LEU A 36 -6.04 -4.25 3.90
C LEU A 36 -7.55 -4.45 4.03
N ALA A 37 -8.30 -3.48 3.50
CA ALA A 37 -9.75 -3.62 3.45
C ALA A 37 -10.12 -4.86 2.63
N PRO A 38 -11.09 -5.66 3.10
CA PRO A 38 -11.60 -6.81 2.36
C PRO A 38 -12.43 -6.32 1.17
N MET A 39 -12.10 -6.78 -0.03
CA MET A 39 -12.77 -6.38 -1.27
C MET A 39 -13.56 -7.53 -1.90
N ASP A 40 -13.26 -8.76 -1.51
CA ASP A 40 -13.92 -9.95 -2.00
C ASP A 40 -15.01 -10.43 -1.04
N ALA A 41 -16.00 -11.15 -1.59
CA ALA A 41 -17.12 -11.68 -0.81
C ALA A 41 -16.70 -12.68 0.28
N ASN A 42 -15.48 -13.22 0.21
CA ASN A 42 -14.91 -14.10 1.23
C ASN A 42 -14.34 -13.34 2.46
N GLY A 43 -14.38 -12.00 2.46
CA GLY A 43 -13.82 -11.17 3.52
C GLY A 43 -12.30 -10.98 3.44
N TYR A 44 -11.70 -11.25 2.28
CA TYR A 44 -10.28 -11.04 1.97
C TYR A 44 -10.12 -10.14 0.74
N SER A 45 -8.87 -9.97 0.30
CA SER A 45 -8.49 -9.27 -0.92
C SER A 45 -7.34 -10.03 -1.58
N ASP A 46 -7.26 -9.99 -2.92
CA ASP A 46 -6.12 -10.47 -3.71
C ASP A 46 -5.20 -9.29 -4.13
N PRO A 47 -4.27 -8.83 -3.26
CA PRO A 47 -3.55 -7.59 -3.49
C PRO A 47 -2.44 -7.73 -4.53
N PHE A 48 -2.33 -6.73 -5.41
CA PHE A 48 -1.14 -6.45 -6.19
C PHE A 48 -0.77 -4.96 -6.08
N VAL A 49 0.50 -4.63 -6.28
CA VAL A 49 0.99 -3.25 -6.24
C VAL A 49 1.59 -2.88 -7.59
N ARG A 50 1.12 -1.77 -8.16
CA ARG A 50 1.70 -1.17 -9.37
C ARG A 50 2.56 0.02 -8.93
N LEU A 51 3.84 -0.04 -9.27
CA LEU A 51 4.83 1.01 -9.02
C LEU A 51 4.97 1.92 -10.24
#